data_AF-A0A3C0N036-F1
#
_entry.id   AF-A0A3C0N036-F1
#
_cell.length_a   1.000
_cell.length_b   1.000
_cell.length_c   1.000
_cell.angle_alpha   90.00
_cell.angle_beta   90.00
_cell.angle_gamma   90.00
#
_symmetry.space_group_name_H-M   'P 1'
#
loop_
_entity.id
_entity.type
_entity.pdbx_description
1 polymer ?
#
loop_
_entity_poly.entity_id
_entity_poly.type
_entity_poly.pdbx_seq_one_letter_code
_entity_poly.pdbx_strand_id
1 'polypeptide(L)'
;EFPDAKADLKPWQNDPDTRELVDPDSIDIGFHFPGWSRKFQSRSILVQIRFHQDSLEASHRLIGIEAAGFNYQGEAWRLSTVEHWQFVGKCQPTSEVGDKLKDFCRKVFELFN
;
A
#
# COMPACT_ATOMS: atom_id res chain seq x y z
N GLU A 1 -3.12 2.74 13.91
CA GLU A 1 -2.62 1.35 14.00
C GLU A 1 -3.73 0.40 13.58
N PHE A 2 -3.40 -0.65 12.83
CA PHE A 2 -4.36 -1.60 12.26
C PHE A 2 -4.51 -2.80 13.20
N PRO A 3 -5.51 -2.84 14.11
CA PRO A 3 -5.67 -3.99 15.00
C PRO A 3 -5.90 -5.25 14.14
N ASP A 4 -5.19 -6.32 14.50
CA ASP A 4 -5.28 -7.65 13.91
C ASP A 4 -4.67 -7.84 12.51
N ALA A 5 -4.09 -6.81 11.90
CA ALA A 5 -3.35 -6.97 10.65
C ALA A 5 -1.99 -7.63 10.90
N LYS A 6 -1.68 -8.68 10.13
CA LYS A 6 -0.34 -9.26 10.06
C LYS A 6 0.44 -8.62 8.91
N ALA A 7 1.57 -8.01 9.22
CA ALA A 7 2.46 -7.46 8.20
C ALA A 7 3.30 -8.57 7.54
N ASP A 8 3.34 -8.57 6.21
CA ASP A 8 4.23 -9.35 5.37
C ASP A 8 5.18 -8.37 4.66
N LEU A 9 6.47 -8.43 5.00
CA LEU A 9 7.51 -7.56 4.44
C LEU A 9 8.07 -8.09 3.10
N LYS A 10 7.53 -9.21 2.59
CA LYS A 10 7.97 -9.86 1.35
C LYS A 10 6.76 -10.38 0.55
N PRO A 11 5.79 -9.51 0.21
CA PRO A 11 4.48 -9.92 -0.33
C PRO A 11 4.57 -10.70 -1.65
N TRP A 12 5.69 -10.61 -2.37
CA TRP A 12 5.90 -11.24 -3.67
C TRP A 12 6.79 -12.49 -3.66
N GLN A 13 7.55 -12.74 -2.58
CA GLN A 13 8.60 -13.77 -2.62
C GLN A 13 8.06 -15.19 -2.44
N ASN A 14 6.93 -15.32 -1.75
CA ASN A 14 6.38 -16.60 -1.34
C ASN A 14 5.58 -17.31 -2.45
N ASP A 15 5.06 -16.56 -3.42
CA ASP A 15 4.24 -17.08 -4.52
C ASP A 15 5.01 -16.96 -5.85
N PRO A 16 5.35 -18.08 -6.52
CA PRO A 16 6.04 -18.09 -7.81
C PRO A 16 5.42 -17.17 -8.87
N ASP A 17 4.09 -17.04 -8.88
CA ASP A 17 3.36 -16.26 -9.89
C ASP A 17 3.45 -14.75 -9.66
N THR A 18 3.97 -14.31 -8.51
CA THR A 18 4.11 -12.89 -8.16
C THR A 18 5.55 -12.44 -7.98
N ARG A 19 6.53 -13.34 -8.10
CA ARG A 19 7.96 -13.03 -7.93
C ARG A 19 8.46 -11.98 -8.91
N GLU A 20 7.90 -11.96 -10.12
CA GLU A 20 8.23 -10.98 -11.15
C GLU A 20 7.69 -9.57 -10.87
N LEU A 21 6.80 -9.42 -9.88
CA LEU A 21 6.24 -8.14 -9.44
C LEU A 21 7.14 -7.41 -8.43
N VAL A 22 8.27 -8.01 -8.03
CA VAL A 22 9.26 -7.35 -7.17
C VAL A 22 9.87 -6.18 -7.94
N ASP A 23 9.54 -4.97 -7.51
CA ASP A 23 10.13 -3.73 -8.01
C ASP A 23 11.37 -3.39 -7.14
N PRO A 24 12.59 -3.31 -7.72
CA PRO A 24 13.79 -2.99 -6.97
C PRO A 24 13.79 -1.56 -6.41
N ASP A 25 12.97 -0.69 -6.98
CA ASP A 25 12.83 0.71 -6.58
C ASP A 25 11.63 0.93 -5.65
N SER A 26 11.09 -0.14 -5.04
CA SER A 26 10.02 -0.02 -4.06
C SER A 26 10.23 -0.84 -2.79
N ILE A 27 9.61 -0.37 -1.71
CA ILE A 27 9.39 -1.15 -0.49
C ILE A 27 7.92 -1.57 -0.49
N ASP A 28 7.69 -2.87 -0.62
CA ASP A 28 6.35 -3.45 -0.72
C ASP A 28 5.99 -4.22 0.55
N ILE A 29 4.84 -3.90 1.12
CA ILE A 29 4.36 -4.45 2.40
C ILE A 29 2.91 -4.93 2.24
N GLY A 30 2.68 -6.21 2.54
CA GLY A 30 1.35 -6.78 2.66
C GLY A 30 0.82 -6.65 4.09
N PHE A 31 -0.47 -6.35 4.24
CA PHE A 31 -1.19 -6.41 5.49
C PHE A 31 -2.36 -7.39 5.33
N HIS A 32 -2.39 -8.45 6.14
CA HIS A 32 -3.42 -9.48 6.08
C HIS A 32 -4.32 -9.43 7.32
N PHE A 33 -5.64 -9.35 7.11
CA PHE A 33 -6.62 -9.38 8.18
C PHE A 33 -7.14 -10.81 8.42
N PRO A 34 -7.66 -11.13 9.62
CA PRO A 34 -8.36 -12.38 9.90
C PRO A 34 -9.74 -12.39 9.20
N GLY A 35 -9.72 -12.56 7.88
CA GLY A 35 -10.90 -12.52 7.02
C GLY A 35 -11.15 -11.14 6.39
N TRP A 36 -12.36 -10.94 5.89
CA TRP A 36 -12.75 -9.68 5.24
C TRP A 36 -13.19 -8.65 6.29
N SER A 37 -12.62 -7.45 6.23
CA SER A 37 -13.02 -6.34 7.09
C SER A 37 -14.01 -5.42 6.39
N ARG A 38 -15.17 -5.20 7.01
CA ARG A 38 -16.18 -4.25 6.52
C ARG A 38 -15.70 -2.79 6.54
N LYS A 39 -14.79 -2.43 7.45
CA LYS A 39 -14.29 -1.06 7.53
C LYS A 39 -13.26 -0.77 6.43
N PHE A 40 -12.39 -1.73 6.14
CA PHE A 40 -11.41 -1.64 5.08
C PHE A 40 -11.97 -2.03 3.71
N GLN A 41 -13.13 -2.70 3.66
CA GLN A 41 -13.69 -3.33 2.46
C GLN A 41 -12.73 -4.32 1.77
N SER A 42 -11.72 -4.80 2.49
CA SER A 42 -10.69 -5.73 2.00
C SER A 42 -10.34 -6.78 3.05
N ARG A 43 -9.73 -7.88 2.59
CA ARG A 43 -9.12 -8.93 3.44
C ARG A 43 -7.61 -8.79 3.54
N SER A 44 -7.02 -8.03 2.62
CA SER A 44 -5.62 -7.66 2.65
C SER A 44 -5.42 -6.29 2.01
N ILE A 45 -4.32 -5.64 2.34
CA ILE A 45 -3.86 -4.40 1.71
C ILE A 45 -2.42 -4.61 1.27
N LEU A 46 -2.11 -4.26 0.05
CA LEU A 46 -0.75 -4.10 -0.42
C LEU A 46 -0.41 -2.61 -0.37
N VAL A 47 0.73 -2.28 0.22
CA VAL A 47 1.32 -0.94 0.19
C VAL A 47 2.63 -1.01 -0.55
N GLN A 48 2.81 -0.16 -1.55
CA GLN A 48 4.04 -0.04 -2.33
C GLN A 48 4.56 1.38 -2.18
N ILE A 49 5.74 1.52 -1.57
CA ILE A 49 6.42 2.79 -1.35
C ILE A 49 7.49 2.91 -2.44
N ARG A 50 7.31 3.81 -3.40
CA ARG A 50 8.13 3.88 -4.61
C ARG A 50 9.17 4.99 -4.49
N PHE A 51 10.40 4.65 -4.83
CA PHE A 51 11.54 5.55 -4.83
C PHE A 51 11.98 5.84 -6.25
N HIS A 52 12.61 6.99 -6.43
CA HIS A 52 13.38 7.32 -7.62
C HIS A 52 14.83 7.48 -7.23
N GLN A 53 15.72 6.82 -7.96
CA GLN A 53 17.15 7.00 -7.82
C GLN A 53 17.57 8.28 -8.55
N ASP A 54 18.03 9.28 -7.79
CA ASP A 54 18.65 10.46 -8.36
C ASP A 54 20.11 10.13 -8.73
N SER A 55 20.39 10.13 -10.04
CA SER A 55 21.72 9.79 -10.56
C SER A 55 22.77 10.88 -10.31
N LEU A 56 22.36 12.12 -10.03
CA LEU A 56 23.25 13.24 -9.76
C LEU A 56 23.64 13.29 -8.28
N GLU A 57 22.69 12.99 -7.38
CA GLU A 57 22.90 13.05 -5.94
C GLU A 57 23.21 11.68 -5.30
N ALA A 58 23.19 10.60 -6.09
CA ALA A 58 23.33 9.22 -5.62
C ALA A 58 22.39 8.88 -4.44
N SER A 59 21.20 9.48 -4.43
CA SER A 59 20.20 9.37 -3.37
C SER A 59 18.93 8.70 -3.89
N HIS A 60 18.12 8.14 -2.97
CA HIS A 60 16.78 7.64 -3.30
C HIS A 60 15.76 8.59 -2.71
N ARG A 61 14.89 9.12 -3.56
CA ARG A 61 13.80 10.01 -3.16
C ARG A 61 12.48 9.28 -3.24
N LEU A 62 11.67 9.37 -2.19
CA LEU A 62 10.28 8.90 -2.23
C LEU A 62 9.48 9.71 -3.27
N ILE A 63 8.86 9.02 -4.23
CA ILE A 63 8.05 9.65 -5.28
C ILE A 63 6.56 9.39 -5.14
N GLY A 64 6.17 8.33 -4.43
CA GLY A 64 4.77 8.00 -4.25
C GLY A 64 4.54 6.74 -3.44
N ILE A 65 3.32 6.59 -2.97
CA ILE A 65 2.82 5.41 -2.26
C ILE A 65 1.54 4.98 -2.96
N GLU A 66 1.48 3.70 -3.31
CA GLU A 66 0.26 3.04 -3.78
C GLU A 66 -0.24 2.12 -2.67
N ALA A 67 -1.51 2.25 -2.29
CA ALA A 67 -2.15 1.31 -1.38
C ALA A 67 -3.37 0.69 -2.07
N ALA A 68 -3.41 -0.63 -2.18
CA ALA A 68 -4.48 -1.36 -2.83
C ALA A 68 -5.11 -2.37 -1.85
N GLY A 69 -6.43 -2.33 -1.71
CA GLY A 69 -7.18 -3.28 -0.91
C GLY A 69 -7.75 -4.40 -1.78
N PHE A 70 -7.59 -5.65 -1.36
CA PHE A 70 -8.07 -6.82 -2.09
C PHE A 70 -9.18 -7.54 -1.33
N ASN A 71 -10.20 -8.01 -2.05
CA ASN A 71 -11.25 -8.88 -1.55
C ASN A 71 -11.39 -10.13 -2.44
N TYR A 72 -12.45 -10.91 -2.29
CA TYR A 72 -12.66 -12.14 -3.08
C TYR A 72 -12.86 -11.89 -4.59
N GLN A 73 -13.15 -10.66 -5.00
CA GLN A 73 -13.31 -10.23 -6.39
C GLN A 73 -12.01 -9.66 -7.00
N GLY A 74 -10.91 -9.67 -6.25
CA GLY A 74 -9.66 -9.02 -6.65
C GLY A 74 -9.47 -7.65 -5.99
N GLU A 75 -8.92 -6.69 -6.72
CA GLU A 75 -8.73 -5.32 -6.23
C GLU A 75 -10.08 -4.62 -6.02
N ALA A 76 -10.36 -4.26 -4.77
CA ALA A 76 -11.59 -3.61 -4.34
C ALA A 76 -11.49 -2.08 -4.45
N TRP A 77 -10.31 -1.56 -4.09
CA TRP A 77 -9.99 -0.14 -4.10
C TRP A 77 -8.47 0.09 -4.18
N ARG A 78 -8.10 1.30 -4.63
CA ARG A 78 -6.73 1.82 -4.63
C ARG A 78 -6.70 3.26 -4.17
N LEU A 79 -5.64 3.62 -3.46
CA LEU A 79 -5.24 4.98 -3.10
C LEU A 79 -3.84 5.21 -3.66
N SER A 80 -3.69 6.22 -4.52
CA SER A 80 -2.39 6.73 -4.95
C SER A 80 -2.11 8.06 -4.27
N THR A 81 -0.88 8.25 -3.77
CA THR A 81 -0.41 9.57 -3.32
C THR A 81 0.19 10.40 -4.46
N VAL A 82 0.18 9.90 -5.68
CA VAL A 82 0.45 10.70 -6.87
C VAL A 82 -0.86 11.40 -7.23
N GLU A 83 -0.80 12.71 -7.49
CA GLU A 83 -1.96 13.58 -7.75
C GLU A 83 -2.89 13.81 -6.55
N HIS A 84 -4.10 13.25 -6.56
CA HIS A 84 -5.25 13.76 -5.80
C HIS A 84 -5.49 13.07 -4.44
N TRP A 85 -4.77 11.99 -4.11
CA TRP A 85 -4.94 11.25 -2.85
C TRP A 85 -6.39 10.80 -2.63
N GLN A 86 -6.98 10.20 -3.66
CA GLN A 86 -8.35 9.72 -3.64
C GLN A 86 -8.41 8.20 -3.74
N PHE A 87 -9.42 7.64 -3.09
CA PHE A 87 -9.75 6.23 -3.27
C PHE A 87 -10.55 6.06 -4.56
N VAL A 88 -10.12 5.11 -5.39
CA VAL A 88 -10.84 4.66 -6.58
C VAL A 88 -11.19 3.19 -6.39
N GLY A 89 -12.39 2.77 -6.81
CA GLY A 89 -12.83 1.38 -6.68
C GLY A 89 -14.31 1.26 -6.28
N LYS A 90 -14.85 0.05 -6.42
CA LYS A 90 -16.28 -0.23 -6.18
C LYS A 90 -16.64 -0.31 -4.70
N CYS A 91 -15.69 -0.76 -3.86
CA CYS A 91 -15.91 -0.98 -2.44
C CYS A 91 -14.84 -0.24 -1.65
N GLN A 92 -15.03 1.05 -1.42
CA GLN A 92 -14.02 1.89 -0.73
C GLN A 92 -14.09 1.74 0.79
N PRO A 93 -12.95 1.91 1.50
CA PRO A 93 -12.96 1.91 2.95
C PRO A 93 -13.85 3.01 3.52
N THR A 94 -14.27 2.88 4.78
CA THR A 94 -14.99 3.95 5.48
C THR A 94 -14.12 5.20 5.59
N SER A 95 -14.74 6.38 5.69
CA SER A 95 -13.99 7.66 5.79
C SER A 95 -12.94 7.64 6.91
N GLU A 96 -13.31 7.16 8.09
CA GLU A 96 -12.39 7.01 9.23
C GLU A 96 -11.14 6.17 8.90
N VAL A 97 -11.31 5.07 8.15
CA VAL A 97 -10.20 4.22 7.73
C VAL A 97 -9.41 4.88 6.61
N GLY A 98 -10.09 5.54 5.68
CA GLY A 98 -9.47 6.31 4.60
C GLY A 98 -8.55 7.40 5.14
N ASP A 99 -8.99 8.13 6.17
CA ASP A 99 -8.18 9.17 6.82
C ASP A 99 -6.96 8.55 7.52
N LYS A 100 -7.12 7.43 8.23
CA LYS A 100 -6.01 6.69 8.84
C LYS A 100 -4.98 6.19 7.81
N LEU A 101 -5.42 5.73 6.64
CA LEU A 101 -4.54 5.31 5.55
C LEU A 101 -3.77 6.51 4.97
N LYS A 102 -4.44 7.65 4.77
CA LYS A 102 -3.78 8.89 4.34
C LYS A 102 -2.77 9.40 5.38
N ASP A 103 -3.10 9.35 6.66
CA ASP A 103 -2.18 9.70 7.75
C ASP A 103 -0.97 8.77 7.80
N PHE A 104 -1.18 7.46 7.58
CA PHE A 104 -0.09 6.52 7.41
C PHE A 104 0.83 6.93 6.25
N CYS A 105 0.27 7.24 5.08
CA CYS A 105 1.05 7.73 3.94
C CYS A 105 1.86 8.99 4.30
N ARG A 106 1.25 9.98 4.97
CA ARG A 106 1.96 11.19 5.42
C ARG A 106 3.15 10.88 6.31
N LYS A 107 2.99 9.97 7.28
CA LYS A 107 4.09 9.54 8.17
C LYS A 107 5.21 8.83 7.41
N VAL A 108 4.87 8.07 6.38
CA VAL A 108 5.89 7.47 5.49
C VAL A 108 6.65 8.57 4.74
N PHE A 109 5.97 9.59 4.22
CA PHE A 109 6.63 10.75 3.63
C PHE A 109 7.54 11.49 4.61
N GLU A 110 7.12 11.67 5.86
CA GLU A 110 7.94 12.29 6.91
C GLU A 110 9.16 11.45 7.30
N LEU A 111 9.09 10.12 7.16
CA LEU A 111 10.20 9.22 7.50
C LEU A 111 11.31 9.20 6.44
N PHE A 112 10.94 9.38 5.17
CA PHE A 112 11.86 9.25 4.03
C PHE A 112 12.24 10.61 3.37
N ASN A 113 11.74 11.73 3.89
CA ASN A 113 12.20 13.09 3.58
C ASN A 113 13.24 13.54 4.59
#